data_AF-A0A3P7IUX0-F1
#
_entry.id   AF-A0A3P7IUX0-F1
#
_cell.length_a   1.000
_cell.length_b   1.000
_cell.length_c   1.000
_cell.angle_alpha   90.00
_cell.angle_beta   90.00
_cell.angle_gamma   90.00
#
_symmetry.space_group_name_H-M   'P 1'
#
loop_
_entity.id
_entity.type
_entity.pdbx_description
1 polymer ?
#
loop_
_entity_poly.entity_id
_entity_poly.type
_entity_poly.pdbx_seq_one_letter_code
_entity_poly.pdbx_strand_id
1 'polypeptide(L)'
;MKVHVTDSICNFVKNEKTHAPRLTARVVLTAILAVLGGGFHFGFQISIINPMAEILQTFLLENFHKRYSYTLSQSDLSLIWSTIAGSLFIGAAFGAYLMSKILDLWGPKFGILCSAIVSSSFL
;
A
#
# COMPACT_ATOMS: atom_id res chain seq x y z
N MET A 1 4.85 29.09 7.98
CA MET A 1 5.60 27.97 8.59
C MET A 1 5.63 26.78 7.63
N LYS A 2 6.48 26.83 6.58
CA LYS A 2 6.52 25.79 5.52
C LYS A 2 7.96 25.37 5.15
N VAL A 3 8.95 25.80 5.93
CA VAL A 3 10.37 25.69 5.58
C VAL A 3 11.02 24.44 6.22
N HIS A 4 10.56 24.01 7.40
CA HIS A 4 11.25 22.95 8.17
C HIS A 4 11.04 21.51 7.69
N VAL A 5 10.09 21.25 6.78
CA VAL A 5 9.80 19.91 6.23
C VAL A 5 10.49 19.69 4.88
N THR A 6 10.55 20.74 4.05
CA THR A 6 11.18 20.67 2.72
C THR A 6 12.69 20.47 2.81
N ASP A 7 13.35 21.07 3.80
CA ASP A 7 14.79 20.89 4.02
C ASP A 7 15.14 19.46 4.49
N SER A 8 14.31 18.83 5.32
CA SER A 8 14.54 17.45 5.79
C SER A 8 14.39 16.42 4.66
N ILE A 9 13.40 16.60 3.78
CA ILE A 9 13.22 15.74 2.60
C ILE A 9 14.38 15.92 1.62
N CYS A 10 14.82 17.17 1.40
CA CYS A 10 15.96 17.46 0.52
C CYS A 10 17.26 16.86 1.06
N ASN A 11 17.49 16.90 2.38
CA ASN A 11 18.66 16.29 3.01
C ASN A 11 18.63 14.75 3.00
N PHE A 12 17.45 14.13 3.12
CA PHE A 12 17.29 12.67 2.97
C PHE A 12 17.61 12.22 1.54
N VAL A 13 17.07 12.92 0.53
CA VAL A 13 17.38 12.68 -0.89
C VAL A 13 18.85 12.93 -1.21
N LYS A 14 19.48 13.91 -0.54
CA LYS A 14 20.90 14.23 -0.74
C LYS A 14 21.84 13.22 -0.09
N ASN A 15 21.44 12.59 1.01
CA ASN A 15 22.22 11.53 1.67
C ASN A 15 22.25 10.22 0.85
N GLU A 16 21.26 10.00 -0.02
CA GLU A 16 21.21 8.86 -0.95
C GLU A 16 22.20 8.99 -2.13
N LYS A 17 22.76 10.18 -2.38
CA LYS A 17 23.52 10.50 -3.60
C LYS A 17 25.05 10.29 -3.50
N THR A 18 25.59 9.76 -2.40
CA THR A 18 27.05 9.66 -2.22
C THR A 18 27.53 8.24 -1.91
N HIS A 19 27.28 7.30 -2.81
CA HIS A 19 28.11 6.09 -2.91
C HIS A 19 28.29 5.76 -4.40
N ALA A 20 29.54 5.82 -4.88
CA ALA A 20 29.87 5.33 -6.22
C ALA A 20 29.34 3.90 -6.38
N PRO A 21 28.55 3.59 -7.43
CA PRO A 21 27.84 2.33 -7.51
C PRO A 21 28.81 1.19 -7.81
N ARG A 22 29.23 0.47 -6.77
CA ARG A 22 29.70 -0.90 -6.94
C ARG A 22 28.45 -1.76 -7.08
N LEU A 23 28.06 -2.08 -8.32
CA LEU A 23 27.02 -3.07 -8.62
C LEU A 23 27.49 -4.44 -8.09
N THR A 24 27.25 -4.67 -6.80
CA THR A 24 27.40 -5.98 -6.19
C THR A 24 26.13 -6.75 -6.53
N ALA A 25 26.24 -7.99 -7.01
CA ALA A 25 25.08 -8.83 -7.35
C ALA A 25 24.03 -8.89 -6.21
N ARG A 26 24.49 -8.80 -4.95
CA ARG A 26 23.64 -8.71 -3.76
C ARG A 26 22.72 -7.47 -3.72
N VAL A 27 23.18 -6.32 -4.19
CA VAL A 27 22.38 -5.08 -4.23
C VAL A 27 21.32 -5.18 -5.34
N VAL A 28 21.67 -5.76 -6.48
CA VAL A 28 20.73 -6.00 -7.58
C VAL A 28 19.65 -6.99 -7.15
N LEU A 29 20.04 -8.09 -6.50
CA LEU A 29 19.09 -9.10 -5.98
C LEU A 29 18.12 -8.47 -4.96
N THR A 30 18.63 -7.71 -4.00
CA THR A 30 17.79 -7.07 -2.97
C THR A 30 16.86 -6.01 -3.58
N ALA A 31 17.30 -5.25 -4.58
CA ALA A 31 16.45 -4.31 -5.31
C ALA A 31 15.31 -5.03 -6.06
N ILE A 32 15.61 -6.13 -6.76
CA ILE A 32 14.60 -6.94 -7.47
C ILE A 32 13.56 -7.48 -6.47
N LEU A 33 14.02 -8.08 -5.37
CA LEU A 33 13.12 -8.62 -4.35
C LEU A 33 12.26 -7.53 -3.69
N ALA A 34 12.83 -6.36 -3.41
CA ALA A 34 12.10 -5.23 -2.84
C ALA A 34 11.02 -4.70 -3.80
N VAL A 35 11.34 -4.58 -5.10
CA VAL A 35 10.38 -4.14 -6.12
C VAL A 35 9.27 -5.18 -6.32
N LEU A 36 9.62 -6.47 -6.37
CA LEU A 36 8.66 -7.56 -6.52
C LEU A 36 7.72 -7.68 -5.31
N GLY A 37 8.26 -7.58 -4.09
CA GLY A 37 7.50 -7.71 -2.85
C GLY A 37 6.67 -6.49 -2.48
N GLY A 38 7.06 -5.30 -2.95
CA GLY A 38 6.37 -4.05 -2.63
C GLY A 38 5.54 -3.52 -3.80
N GLY A 39 6.21 -2.76 -4.69
CA GLY A 39 5.54 -2.00 -5.75
C GLY A 39 4.82 -2.88 -6.78
N PHE A 40 5.44 -3.97 -7.21
CA PHE A 40 4.83 -4.93 -8.13
C PHE A 40 3.64 -5.65 -7.49
N HIS A 41 3.77 -6.09 -6.24
CA HIS A 41 2.69 -6.76 -5.50
C HIS A 41 1.45 -5.87 -5.39
N PHE A 42 1.63 -4.59 -5.02
CA PHE A 42 0.53 -3.63 -4.97
C PHE A 42 -0.11 -3.41 -6.35
N GLY A 43 0.70 -3.21 -7.38
CA GLY A 43 0.21 -3.05 -8.76
C GLY A 43 -0.59 -4.26 -9.26
N PHE A 44 -0.14 -5.47 -8.91
CA PHE A 44 -0.82 -6.72 -9.24
C PHE A 44 -2.21 -6.81 -8.59
N GLN A 45 -2.34 -6.45 -7.30
CA GLN A 45 -3.63 -6.43 -6.61
C GLN A 45 -4.64 -5.50 -7.30
N ILE A 46 -4.22 -4.29 -7.68
CA ILE A 46 -5.08 -3.34 -8.40
C ILE A 46 -5.48 -3.89 -9.78
N SER A 47 -4.55 -4.53 -10.49
CA SER A 47 -4.82 -5.13 -11.80
C SER A 47 -5.81 -6.28 -11.74
N ILE A 48 -5.88 -7.01 -10.62
CA ILE A 48 -6.88 -8.06 -10.39
C ILE A 48 -8.24 -7.45 -10.02
N ILE A 49 -8.24 -6.41 -9.19
CA ILE A 49 -9.47 -5.76 -8.71
C ILE A 49 -10.26 -5.15 -9.88
N ASN A 50 -9.59 -4.59 -10.88
CA ASN A 50 -10.24 -3.95 -12.02
C ASN A 50 -11.22 -4.90 -12.78
N PRO A 51 -10.82 -6.09 -13.26
CA PRO A 51 -11.76 -7.04 -13.85
C PRO A 51 -12.69 -7.71 -12.82
N MET A 52 -12.26 -7.87 -11.56
CA MET A 52 -13.13 -8.39 -10.51
C MET A 52 -14.23 -7.42 -10.07
N ALA A 53 -14.13 -6.13 -10.43
CA ALA A 53 -15.10 -5.11 -10.09
C ALA A 53 -16.49 -5.47 -10.62
N GLU A 54 -16.60 -5.95 -11.85
CA GLU A 54 -17.88 -6.34 -12.45
C GLU A 54 -18.50 -7.55 -11.76
N ILE A 55 -17.66 -8.54 -11.42
CA ILE A 55 -18.07 -9.77 -10.74
C ILE A 55 -18.57 -9.45 -9.32
N LEU A 56 -17.82 -8.63 -8.58
CA LEU A 56 -18.19 -8.18 -7.24
C LEU A 56 -19.47 -7.34 -7.25
N GLN A 57 -19.62 -6.44 -8.22
CA GLN A 57 -20.83 -5.63 -8.38
C GLN A 57 -22.06 -6.49 -8.66
N THR A 58 -21.94 -7.49 -9.52
CA THR A 58 -23.02 -8.44 -9.84
C THR A 58 -23.38 -9.30 -8.61
N PHE A 59 -22.37 -9.80 -7.88
CA PHE A 59 -22.58 -10.52 -6.63
C PHE A 59 -23.29 -9.64 -5.59
N LEU A 60 -22.89 -8.38 -5.45
CA LEU A 60 -23.52 -7.44 -4.52
C LEU A 60 -24.99 -7.23 -4.85
N LEU A 61 -25.32 -7.05 -6.12
CA LEU A 61 -26.69 -6.90 -6.61
C LEU A 61 -27.52 -8.17 -6.29
N GLU A 62 -26.99 -9.36 -6.55
CA GLU A 62 -27.68 -10.63 -6.25
C GLU A 62 -27.93 -10.82 -4.74
N ASN A 63 -26.95 -10.48 -3.90
CA ASN A 63 -27.07 -10.61 -2.44
C ASN A 63 -28.10 -9.63 -1.87
N PHE A 64 -28.11 -8.37 -2.33
CA PHE A 64 -29.10 -7.39 -1.90
C PHE A 64 -30.51 -7.75 -2.36
N HIS A 65 -30.64 -8.26 -3.58
CA HIS A 65 -31.92 -8.77 -4.07
C HIS A 65 -32.42 -9.95 -3.22
N LYS A 66 -31.56 -10.91 -2.89
CA LYS A 66 -31.93 -12.05 -2.02
C LYS A 66 -32.25 -11.66 -0.58
N ARG A 67 -31.55 -10.68 -0.01
CA ARG A 67 -31.62 -10.38 1.43
C ARG A 67 -32.65 -9.30 1.77
N TYR A 68 -32.84 -8.33 0.89
CA TYR A 68 -33.70 -7.16 1.12
C TYR A 68 -34.84 -7.04 0.09
N SER A 69 -34.92 -7.95 -0.90
CA SER A 69 -35.89 -7.87 -2.00
C SER A 69 -35.84 -6.53 -2.75
N TYR A 70 -34.69 -5.85 -2.67
CA TYR A 70 -34.47 -4.53 -3.23
C TYR A 70 -33.49 -4.63 -4.40
N THR A 71 -33.89 -4.10 -5.54
CA THR A 71 -33.06 -4.07 -6.74
C THR A 71 -32.21 -2.81 -6.69
N LEU A 72 -30.92 -2.95 -6.37
CA LEU A 72 -29.99 -1.83 -6.34
C LEU A 72 -29.92 -1.17 -7.72
N SER A 73 -30.08 0.16 -7.76
CA SER A 73 -29.87 0.93 -8.97
C SER A 73 -28.37 0.97 -9.31
N GLN A 74 -28.04 1.17 -10.59
CA GLN A 74 -26.66 1.34 -11.03
C GLN A 74 -25.92 2.47 -10.29
N SER A 75 -26.65 3.53 -9.90
CA SER A 75 -26.12 4.63 -9.11
C SER A 75 -25.69 4.18 -7.70
N ASP A 76 -26.50 3.36 -7.03
CA ASP A 76 -26.22 2.88 -5.67
C ASP A 76 -25.04 1.91 -5.67
N LEU A 77 -24.96 1.07 -6.70
CA LEU A 77 -23.87 0.12 -6.87
C LEU A 77 -22.53 0.83 -7.07
N SER A 78 -22.51 1.90 -7.88
CA SER A 78 -21.33 2.74 -8.09
C SER A 78 -20.91 3.48 -6.81
N LEU A 79 -21.86 3.93 -5.99
CA LEU A 79 -21.58 4.56 -4.70
C LEU A 79 -20.94 3.58 -3.71
N ILE A 80 -21.47 2.36 -3.61
CA ILE A 80 -20.90 1.33 -2.73
C ILE A 80 -19.50 0.95 -3.19
N TRP A 81 -19.32 0.73 -4.50
CA TRP A 81 -18.01 0.42 -5.07
C TRP A 81 -16.98 1.53 -4.81
N SER A 82 -17.38 2.78 -5.03
CA SER A 82 -16.52 3.95 -4.78
C SER A 82 -16.17 4.10 -3.30
N THR A 83 -17.09 3.74 -2.39
CA THR A 83 -16.83 3.73 -0.95
C THR A 83 -15.81 2.67 -0.56
N ILE A 84 -15.92 1.46 -1.12
CA ILE A 84 -14.96 0.36 -0.91
C ILE A 84 -13.58 0.77 -1.45
N ALA A 85 -13.51 1.21 -2.71
CA ALA A 85 -12.26 1.66 -3.33
C ALA A 85 -11.63 2.84 -2.59
N GLY A 86 -12.44 3.79 -2.13
CA GLY A 86 -11.99 4.93 -1.33
C GLY A 86 -11.39 4.53 0.02
N SER A 87 -12.00 3.54 0.70
CA SER A 87 -11.49 3.03 1.98
C SER A 87 -10.10 2.41 1.86
N LEU A 88 -9.78 1.76 0.73
CA LEU A 88 -8.43 1.23 0.47
C LEU A 88 -7.40 2.34 0.36
N PHE A 89 -7.73 3.44 -0.32
CA PHE A 89 -6.83 4.57 -0.49
C PHE A 89 -6.59 5.32 0.83
N ILE A 90 -7.64 5.44 1.65
CA ILE A 90 -7.54 5.96 3.01
C ILE A 90 -6.59 5.09 3.83
N GLY A 91 -6.77 3.75 3.81
CA GLY A 91 -5.87 2.82 4.47
C GLY A 91 -4.41 2.95 4.00
N ALA A 92 -4.19 3.11 2.69
CA ALA A 92 -2.86 3.32 2.14
C ALA A 92 -2.23 4.64 2.60
N ALA A 93 -2.99 5.73 2.66
CA ALA A 93 -2.53 7.03 3.15
C ALA A 93 -2.13 6.97 4.64
N PHE A 94 -2.97 6.35 5.48
CA PHE A 94 -2.65 6.12 6.88
C PHE A 94 -1.42 5.21 7.04
N GLY A 95 -1.34 4.12 6.28
CA GLY A 95 -0.19 3.20 6.28
C GLY A 95 1.12 3.90 5.91
N ALA A 96 1.11 4.72 4.86
CA ALA A 96 2.27 5.53 4.46
C ALA A 96 2.67 6.54 5.53
N TYR A 97 1.69 7.18 6.18
CA TYR A 97 1.93 8.12 7.28
C TYR A 97 2.57 7.41 8.49
N LEU A 98 2.02 6.28 8.92
CA LEU A 98 2.59 5.47 10.02
C LEU A 98 4.00 4.99 9.67
N MET A 99 4.21 4.47 8.47
CA MET A 99 5.52 4.00 8.00
C MET A 99 6.57 5.12 8.05
N SER A 100 6.19 6.33 7.61
CA SER A 100 7.07 7.51 7.67
C SER A 100 7.45 7.86 9.11
N LYS A 101 6.49 7.82 10.04
CA LYS A 101 6.75 8.07 11.46
C LYS A 101 7.61 7.00 12.12
N ILE A 102 7.41 5.74 11.76
CA ILE A 102 8.21 4.62 12.25
C ILE A 102 9.66 4.74 11.76
N LEU A 103 9.87 5.13 10.50
CA LEU A 103 11.21 5.37 9.94
C LEU A 103 11.93 6.50 10.67
N ASP A 104 11.23 7.60 10.94
CA ASP A 104 11.78 8.77 11.64
C ASP A 104 12.12 8.48 13.11
N LEU A 105 11.29 7.70 13.81
CA LEU A 105 11.51 7.41 15.24
C LEU A 105 12.52 6.28 15.48
N TRP A 106 12.45 5.20 14.70
CA TRP A 106 13.12 3.93 15.04
C TRP A 106 14.25 3.54 14.07
N GLY A 107 14.40 4.24 12.95
CA GLY A 107 15.45 4.02 11.96
C GLY A 107 15.33 2.69 11.19
N PRO A 108 16.09 2.50 10.10
CA PRO A 108 15.96 1.36 9.18
C PRO A 108 16.26 0.00 9.82
N LYS A 109 16.92 -0.02 10.98
CA LYS A 109 17.27 -1.24 11.71
C LYS A 109 16.08 -1.85 12.47
N PHE A 110 15.11 -1.01 12.88
CA PHE A 110 13.93 -1.49 13.59
C PHE A 110 12.88 -2.08 12.63
N GLY A 111 12.79 -1.59 11.39
CA GLY A 111 11.89 -2.18 10.38
C GLY A 111 12.13 -3.69 10.18
N ILE A 112 13.40 -4.11 10.20
CA ILE A 112 13.78 -5.52 10.13
C ILE A 112 13.41 -6.27 11.42
N LEU A 113 13.59 -5.66 12.59
CA LEU A 113 13.22 -6.27 13.88
C LEU A 113 11.70 -6.43 14.04
N CYS A 114 10.90 -5.44 13.63
CA CYS A 114 9.43 -5.52 13.62
C CYS A 114 8.92 -6.66 12.73
N SER A 115 9.50 -6.84 11.54
CA SER A 115 9.13 -7.97 10.66
C SER A 115 9.43 -9.33 11.30
N ALA A 116 10.51 -9.44 12.09
CA ALA A 116 10.83 -10.65 12.83
C ALA A 116 9.89 -10.87 14.03
N ILE A 117 9.59 -9.81 14.81
CA ILE A 117 8.71 -9.88 15.97
C ILE A 117 7.29 -10.28 15.56
N VAL A 118 6.74 -9.67 14.50
CA VAL A 118 5.38 -9.99 14.03
C VAL A 118 5.29 -11.43 13.55
N SER A 119 6.36 -11.98 12.98
CA SER A 119 6.43 -13.37 12.55
C SER A 119 6.57 -14.34 13.73
N SER A 120 7.23 -13.95 14.82
CA SER A 120 7.36 -14.78 16.03
C SER A 120 6.12 -14.75 16.92
N SER A 121 5.29 -13.70 16.86
CA SER A 121 4.04 -13.62 17.61
C SER A 121 2.88 -14.44 17.01
N PHE A 122 3.07 -15.08 15.86
CA PHE A 122 2.07 -15.92 15.18
C PHE A 122 2.35 -17.44 15.29
N LEU A 123 3.44 -17.83 15.95
CA LEU A 123 3.73 -19.23 16.31
C LEU A 123 3.41 -19.45 17.79
#